data_AF-A0AA92ICS1-F1
#
_entry.id   AF-A0AA92ICS1-F1
#
_cell.length_a   1.000
_cell.length_b   1.000
_cell.length_c   1.000
_cell.angle_alpha   90.00
_cell.angle_beta   90.00
_cell.angle_gamma   90.00
#
_symmetry.space_group_name_H-M   'P 1'
#
loop_
_entity.id
_entity.type
_entity.pdbx_description
1 polymer ?
#
loop_
_entity_poly.entity_id
_entity_poly.type
_entity_poly.pdbx_seq_one_letter_code
_entity_poly.pdbx_strand_id
1 'polypeptide(L)'
;MSREQTPDAAQRPHLTQRDLAIRWGRAESTIARYRSDGVGPRFLKIGGAVLYRLEDIEHFEQESLYRSPSNRCEDTEDSEGDEA
;
A
#
# COMPACT_ATOMS: atom_id res chain seq x y z
N MET A 1 28.00 11.86 -16.03
CA MET A 1 27.07 11.21 -15.09
C MET A 1 25.70 11.80 -15.33
N SER A 2 24.89 11.15 -16.17
CA SER A 2 23.62 11.68 -16.67
C SER A 2 22.59 11.72 -15.55
N ARG A 3 22.44 12.89 -14.95
CA ARG A 3 21.38 13.21 -14.02
C ARG A 3 20.25 13.87 -14.81
N GLU A 4 19.05 13.40 -14.53
CA GLU A 4 17.81 14.18 -14.57
C GLU A 4 17.21 14.37 -15.96
N GLN A 5 16.69 13.25 -16.50
CA GLN A 5 15.46 13.33 -17.27
C GLN A 5 14.32 13.61 -16.27
N THR A 6 14.01 14.87 -16.02
CA THR A 6 12.77 15.30 -15.35
C THR A 6 11.70 15.43 -16.44
N PRO A 7 10.86 14.39 -16.70
CA PRO A 7 9.68 14.62 -17.52
C PRO A 7 8.75 15.57 -16.77
N ASP A 8 8.09 16.45 -17.50
CA ASP A 8 7.18 17.50 -17.04
C ASP A 8 6.31 17.12 -15.82
N ALA A 9 6.27 18.00 -14.82
CA ALA A 9 5.61 17.77 -13.52
C ALA A 9 4.09 17.56 -13.64
N ALA A 10 3.47 17.81 -14.80
CA ALA A 10 2.04 17.60 -15.01
C ALA A 10 1.67 16.16 -15.43
N GLN A 11 2.64 15.30 -15.76
CA GLN A 11 2.38 13.93 -16.26
C GLN A 11 3.37 12.90 -15.73
N ARG A 12 3.62 12.87 -14.41
CA ARG A 12 4.38 11.76 -13.79
C ARG A 12 3.39 10.75 -13.18
N PRO A 13 2.93 9.73 -13.93
CA PRO A 13 2.10 8.66 -13.39
C PRO A 13 2.88 7.72 -12.44
N HIS A 14 4.19 7.97 -12.23
CA HIS A 14 5.08 7.12 -11.46
C HIS A 14 5.57 7.84 -10.18
N LEU A 15 5.23 7.29 -9.03
CA LEU A 15 5.63 7.71 -7.69
C LEU A 15 6.83 6.88 -7.22
N THR A 16 7.83 7.51 -6.61
CA THR A 16 8.90 6.76 -5.95
C THR A 16 8.42 6.24 -4.59
N GLN A 17 9.20 5.34 -3.96
CA GLN A 17 8.95 4.93 -2.57
C GLN A 17 8.81 6.12 -1.61
N ARG A 18 9.62 7.16 -1.82
CA ARG A 18 9.60 8.38 -1.01
C ARG A 18 8.34 9.21 -1.26
N ASP A 19 7.94 9.37 -2.51
CA ASP A 19 6.71 10.10 -2.84
C ASP A 19 5.46 9.37 -2.33
N LEU A 20 5.44 8.04 -2.42
CA LEU A 20 4.37 7.21 -1.86
C LEU A 20 4.29 7.36 -0.33
N ALA A 21 5.44 7.36 0.34
CA ALA A 21 5.53 7.57 1.78
C ALA A 21 4.95 8.95 2.18
N ILE A 22 5.30 10.01 1.45
CA ILE A 22 4.77 11.36 1.67
C ILE A 22 3.25 11.40 1.43
N ARG A 23 2.77 10.82 0.33
CA ARG A 23 1.33 10.80 -0.01
C ARG A 23 0.49 10.11 1.05
N TRP A 24 0.95 8.96 1.56
CA TRP A 24 0.24 8.21 2.60
C TRP A 24 0.52 8.70 4.02
N GLY A 25 1.41 9.69 4.19
CA GLY A 25 1.84 10.16 5.51
C GLY A 25 2.54 9.07 6.33
N ARG A 26 3.24 8.13 5.67
CA ARG A 26 3.96 7.02 6.30
C ARG A 26 5.46 7.19 6.14
N ALA A 27 6.23 6.48 6.97
CA ALA A 27 7.68 6.45 6.84
C ALA A 27 8.09 5.60 5.63
N GLU A 28 9.22 5.96 4.99
CA GLU A 28 9.78 5.16 3.88
C GLU A 28 10.06 3.71 4.30
N SER A 29 10.42 3.50 5.57
CA SER A 29 10.61 2.18 6.18
C SER A 29 9.32 1.36 6.23
N THR A 30 8.15 1.99 6.42
CA THR A 30 6.85 1.32 6.34
C THR A 30 6.57 0.84 4.91
N ILE A 31 6.86 1.67 3.90
CA ILE A 31 6.71 1.26 2.50
C ILE A 31 7.70 0.14 2.15
N ALA A 32 8.94 0.19 2.67
CA ALA A 32 9.90 -0.90 2.51
C ALA A 32 9.38 -2.20 3.11
N ARG A 33 8.78 -2.14 4.31
CA ARG A 33 8.16 -3.29 4.97
C ARG A 33 7.00 -3.85 4.15
N TYR A 34 6.11 -3.01 3.63
CA TYR A 34 5.01 -3.46 2.76
C TYR A 34 5.50 -4.23 1.54
N ARG A 35 6.63 -3.81 0.95
CA ARG A 35 7.26 -4.56 -0.14
C ARG A 35 7.80 -5.92 0.31
N SER A 36 8.43 -5.99 1.48
CA SER A 36 8.97 -7.23 2.04
C SER A 36 7.89 -8.21 2.45
N ASP A 37 6.82 -7.70 3.08
CA ASP A 37 5.68 -8.49 3.56
C ASP A 37 4.75 -8.88 2.39
N GLY A 38 4.94 -8.30 1.19
CA GLY A 38 4.10 -8.53 0.03
C GLY A 38 2.71 -7.89 0.13
N VAL A 39 2.53 -6.97 1.07
CA VAL A 39 1.25 -6.31 1.38
C VAL A 39 1.35 -4.86 0.93
N GLY A 40 1.19 -4.61 -0.38
CA GLY A 40 1.28 -3.27 -0.95
C GLY A 40 1.00 -3.21 -2.45
N PRO A 41 0.92 -1.99 -3.01
CA PRO A 41 0.63 -1.76 -4.42
C PRO A 41 1.76 -2.29 -5.30
N ARG A 42 1.41 -2.63 -6.54
CA ARG A 42 2.38 -3.13 -7.52
C ARG A 42 3.46 -2.07 -7.79
N PHE A 43 4.70 -2.53 -7.88
CA PHE A 43 5.85 -1.68 -8.16
C PHE A 43 6.61 -2.15 -9.40
N LEU A 44 7.20 -1.20 -10.11
CA LEU A 44 8.11 -1.40 -11.22
C LEU A 44 9.53 -1.21 -10.72
N LYS A 45 10.42 -2.13 -11.10
CA LYS A 45 11.86 -2.03 -10.84
C LYS A 45 12.56 -1.70 -12.15
N ILE A 46 12.92 -0.43 -12.35
CA ILE A 46 13.56 0.05 -13.57
C ILE A 46 14.91 0.67 -13.19
N GLY A 47 16.00 0.16 -13.78
CA GLY A 47 17.35 0.74 -13.59
C GLY A 47 17.85 0.76 -12.14
N GLY A 48 17.34 -0.11 -11.27
CA GLY A 48 17.68 -0.13 -9.84
C GLY A 48 16.81 0.77 -8.95
N ALA A 49 15.93 1.58 -9.55
CA ALA A 49 14.93 2.35 -8.83
C ALA A 49 13.59 1.59 -8.75
N VAL A 50 12.82 1.89 -7.71
CA VAL A 50 11.49 1.31 -7.47
C VAL A 50 10.46 2.42 -7.62
N LEU A 51 9.55 2.21 -8.57
CA LEU A 51 8.51 3.15 -8.96
C LEU A 51 7.15 2.50 -8.81
N TYR A 52 6.16 3.26 -8.41
CA TYR A 52 4.77 2.85 -8.25
C TYR A 52 3.93 3.63 -9.25
N ARG A 53 3.01 2.97 -9.96
CA ARG A 53 2.08 3.72 -10.79
C ARG A 53 0.93 4.25 -9.94
N LEU A 54 0.44 5.43 -10.30
CA LEU A 54 -0.74 6.01 -9.68
C LEU A 54 -1.94 5.05 -9.79
N GLU A 55 -2.13 4.45 -10.97
CA GLU A 55 -3.21 3.48 -11.24
C GLU A 55 -3.17 2.28 -10.28
N ASP A 56 -1.97 1.75 -10.00
CA ASP A 56 -1.79 0.59 -9.13
C ASP A 56 -2.03 0.96 -7.67
N ILE A 57 -1.67 2.19 -7.27
CA ILE A 57 -1.92 2.72 -5.93
C ILE A 57 -3.42 2.94 -5.74
N GLU A 58 -4.10 3.57 -6.68
CA GLU A 58 -5.54 3.81 -6.61
C GLU A 58 -6.32 2.49 -6.61
N HIS A 59 -5.93 1.53 -7.45
CA HIS A 59 -6.51 0.19 -7.43
C HIS A 59 -6.29 -0.51 -6.10
N PHE A 60 -5.08 -0.44 -5.54
CA PHE A 60 -4.78 -1.01 -4.23
C PHE A 60 -5.55 -0.31 -3.11
N GLU A 61 -5.67 1.02 -3.15
CA GLU A 61 -6.48 1.80 -2.22
C GLU A 61 -7.93 1.34 -2.29
N GLN A 62 -8.49 1.16 -3.50
CA GLN A 62 -9.85 0.66 -3.71
C GLN A 62 -10.07 -0.78 -3.25
N GLU A 63 -9.14 -1.69 -3.54
CA GLU A 63 -9.19 -3.08 -3.06
C GLU A 63 -9.01 -3.17 -1.54
N SER A 64 -8.21 -2.25 -0.97
CA SER A 64 -7.96 -2.16 0.47
C SER A 64 -8.95 -1.27 1.21
N LEU A 65 -9.96 -0.71 0.54
CA LEU A 65 -11.09 -0.02 1.19
C LEU A 65 -11.93 -1.07 1.91
N TYR A 66 -11.57 -1.35 3.15
CA TYR A 66 -12.43 -2.09 4.06
C TYR A 66 -13.65 -1.23 4.40
N ARG A 67 -14.86 -1.72 4.10
CA ARG A 67 -16.16 -1.07 4.42
C ARG A 67 -16.31 -0.78 5.92
N SER A 68 -15.54 -1.42 6.79
CA SER A 68 -15.58 -1.21 8.24
C SER A 68 -14.23 -1.57 8.87
N PRO A 69 -13.62 -0.71 9.71
CA PRO A 69 -12.46 -1.08 10.53
C PRO A 69 -12.84 -1.93 11.77
N SER A 70 -14.14 -2.03 12.08
CA SER A 70 -14.67 -2.94 13.10
C SER A 70 -15.03 -4.26 12.47
N ASN A 71 -14.04 -5.12 12.28
CA ASN A 71 -14.28 -6.52 12.60
C ASN A 71 -12.99 -7.16 13.09
N ARG A 72 -12.84 -7.17 14.42
CA ARG A 72 -12.55 -8.45 15.05
C ARG A 72 -13.88 -8.94 15.62
N CYS A 73 -14.70 -9.62 14.81
CA CYS A 73 -15.73 -10.50 15.36
C CYS A 73 -14.99 -11.72 15.90
N GLU A 74 -14.74 -11.72 17.21
CA GLU A 74 -14.81 -12.97 17.96
C GLU A 74 -16.21 -12.97 18.58
N ASP A 75 -17.21 -13.35 17.77
CA ASP A 75 -18.44 -13.92 18.32
C ASP A 75 -18.09 -15.35 18.73
N THR A 76 -17.44 -15.49 19.88
CA THR A 76 -17.56 -16.73 20.65
C THR A 76 -18.90 -16.62 21.37
N GLU A 77 -19.98 -16.77 20.61
CA GLU A 77 -21.25 -17.24 21.15
C GLU A 77 -21.01 -18.71 21.54
N ASP A 78 -20.40 -18.91 22.71
CA ASP A 78 -20.39 -20.20 23.40
C ASP A 78 -21.84 -20.48 23.81
N SER A 79 -22.60 -21.02 22.86
CA SER A 79 -23.88 -21.67 23.08
C SER A 79 -23.63 -23.15 23.33
N GLU A 80 -23.37 -23.50 24.59
CA GLU A 80 -23.64 -24.82 25.19
C GLU A 80 -24.02 -24.50 26.65
N GLY A 81 -25.27 -24.61 27.12
CA GLY A 81 -26.18 -25.72 26.92
C GLY A 81 -25.76 -26.89 27.80
N ASP A 82 -26.56 -27.18 28.83
CA ASP A 82 -26.55 -28.39 29.69
C ASP A 82 -25.51 -28.50 30.83
N GLU A 83 -25.95 -28.45 32.10
CA GLU A 83 -26.34 -29.66 32.83
C GLU A 83 -27.04 -29.33 34.17
N ALA A 84 -27.81 -30.31 34.63
CA ALA A 84 -28.87 -30.28 35.64
C ALA A 84 -28.41 -30.19 37.11
#